data_AF-A0A6M2DWY6-F1
#
_entry.id   AF-A0A6M2DWY6-F1
#
_cell.length_a   1.000
_cell.length_b   1.000
_cell.length_c   1.000
_cell.angle_alpha   90.00
_cell.angle_beta   90.00
_cell.angle_gamma   90.00
#
_symmetry.space_group_name_H-M   'P 1'
#
loop_
_entity.id
_entity.type
_entity.pdbx_description
1 polymer ?
#
loop_
_entity_poly.entity_id
_entity_poly.type
_entity_poly.pdbx_seq_one_letter_code
_entity_poly.pdbx_strand_id
1 'polypeptide(L)'
;MANGDSTEWKRPSSVPYPSIWRRFESPDKKDPQKIRKFRVQDAAEKDVQEAIIKHMTDIFLEDEPTCNSLNLKSDAESLRETQEIWRHLFTHQCALVCFEENDDGTLVTIPGTDTPYIVGCNMTFVSHKGEKNPKTKGDAISRICEAMDYVASSIDTYAHYGVNELLYAFGLSVDPAYRGMGVGMEILKARNDMGMKVSDYYKGLAN
;
A
#
# COMPACT_ATOMS: atom_id res chain seq x y z
N MET A 1 -21.76 -19.10 -21.71
CA MET A 1 -22.24 -18.09 -20.74
C MET A 1 -22.02 -18.67 -19.36
N ALA A 2 -20.99 -18.21 -18.65
CA ALA A 2 -20.75 -18.59 -17.26
C ALA A 2 -21.18 -17.40 -16.40
N ASN A 3 -22.35 -17.53 -15.78
CA ASN A 3 -22.73 -16.69 -14.65
C ASN A 3 -21.84 -17.12 -13.48
N GLY A 4 -20.71 -16.44 -13.30
CA GLY A 4 -19.99 -16.44 -12.04
C GLY A 4 -20.38 -15.15 -11.32
N ASP A 5 -21.07 -15.26 -10.19
CA ASP A 5 -21.31 -14.15 -9.28
C ASP A 5 -19.97 -13.45 -9.02
N SER A 6 -19.78 -12.25 -9.58
CA SER A 6 -18.64 -11.40 -9.24
C SER A 6 -18.93 -10.77 -7.88
N THR A 7 -18.84 -11.56 -6.82
CA THR A 7 -18.76 -10.99 -5.47
C THR A 7 -17.41 -10.30 -5.38
N GLU A 8 -17.43 -8.98 -5.51
CA GLU A 8 -16.32 -8.08 -5.16
C GLU A 8 -15.70 -8.56 -3.84
N TRP A 9 -14.39 -8.84 -3.84
CA TRP A 9 -13.72 -9.33 -2.66
C TRP A 9 -13.90 -8.36 -1.50
N LYS A 10 -14.15 -8.93 -0.31
CA LYS A 10 -14.26 -8.16 0.92
C LYS A 10 -13.33 -8.76 1.96
N ARG A 11 -12.61 -7.88 2.65
CA ARG A 11 -11.83 -8.26 3.83
C ARG A 11 -12.73 -9.03 4.80
N PRO A 12 -12.32 -10.23 5.27
CA PRO A 12 -13.13 -10.99 6.19
C PRO A 12 -13.43 -10.21 7.48
N SER A 13 -14.71 -10.12 7.86
CA SER A 13 -15.15 -9.41 9.06
C SER A 13 -14.59 -10.00 10.38
N SER A 14 -14.09 -11.23 10.32
CA SER A 14 -13.39 -11.89 11.44
C SER A 14 -12.02 -11.28 11.75
N VAL A 15 -11.44 -10.51 10.81
CA VAL A 15 -10.15 -9.83 11.01
C VAL A 15 -10.44 -8.39 11.44
N PRO A 16 -10.03 -7.96 12.65
CA PRO A 16 -10.29 -6.60 13.11
C PRO A 16 -9.76 -5.54 12.15
N TYR A 17 -10.47 -4.42 12.05
CA TYR A 17 -10.07 -3.27 11.23
C TYR A 17 -10.44 -1.96 11.96
N PRO A 18 -9.48 -1.06 12.23
CA PRO A 18 -8.04 -1.21 11.97
C PRO A 18 -7.36 -2.22 12.91
N SER A 19 -6.33 -2.88 12.41
CA SER A 19 -5.38 -3.71 13.16
C SER A 19 -3.98 -3.10 13.11
N ILE A 20 -3.26 -3.20 14.23
CA ILE A 20 -1.81 -2.98 14.28
C ILE A 20 -1.14 -4.31 13.97
N TRP A 21 -0.43 -4.35 12.86
CA TRP A 21 0.22 -5.57 12.37
C TRP A 21 1.60 -5.76 12.97
N ARG A 22 2.34 -4.66 13.16
CA ARG A 22 3.71 -4.69 13.69
C ARG A 22 4.01 -3.47 14.53
N ARG A 23 4.85 -3.67 15.55
CA ARG A 23 5.64 -2.62 16.21
C ARG A 23 7.11 -2.99 16.10
N PHE A 24 7.95 -1.99 15.88
CA PHE A 24 9.39 -2.19 15.80
C PHE A 24 10.14 -0.94 16.27
N GLU A 25 11.41 -1.13 16.58
CA GLU A 25 12.31 -0.06 16.95
C GLU A 25 13.47 -0.02 15.96
N SER A 26 13.97 1.18 15.66
CA SER A 26 15.18 1.38 14.87
C SER A 26 16.00 2.53 15.43
N PRO A 27 17.33 2.44 15.42
CA PRO A 27 18.19 3.59 15.62
C PRO A 27 17.85 4.71 14.63
N ASP A 28 17.92 5.97 15.08
CA ASP A 28 17.84 7.13 14.21
C ASP A 28 19.07 7.16 13.29
N LYS A 29 18.87 7.51 12.01
CA LYS A 29 19.92 7.51 11.00
C LYS A 29 20.99 8.60 11.23
N LYS A 30 20.65 9.67 11.94
CA LYS A 30 21.54 10.79 12.28
C LYS A 30 22.13 10.65 13.68
N ASP A 31 21.43 9.97 14.58
CA ASP A 31 21.89 9.67 15.93
C ASP A 31 21.60 8.20 16.31
N PRO A 32 22.55 7.28 16.07
CA PRO A 32 22.35 5.86 16.34
C PRO A 32 22.11 5.50 17.81
N GLN A 33 22.37 6.41 18.76
CA GLN A 33 22.04 6.19 20.17
C GLN A 33 20.56 6.46 20.47
N LYS A 34 19.89 7.26 19.63
CA LYS A 34 18.47 7.54 19.73
C LYS A 34 17.69 6.41 19.07
N ILE A 35 16.92 5.66 19.87
CA ILE A 35 15.99 4.65 19.38
C ILE A 35 14.64 5.29 19.08
N ARG A 36 14.09 5.02 17.90
CA ARG A 36 12.75 5.46 17.47
C ARG A 36 11.81 4.27 17.42
N LYS A 37 10.57 4.49 17.85
CA LYS A 37 9.52 3.47 17.92
C LYS A 37 8.55 3.68 16.78
N PHE A 38 8.16 2.59 16.13
CA PHE A 38 7.29 2.63 14.97
C PHE A 38 6.21 1.58 15.08
N ARG A 39 5.07 1.86 14.44
CA ARG A 39 4.03 0.86 14.20
C ARG A 39 3.56 0.85 12.75
N VAL A 40 3.27 -0.34 12.24
CA VAL A 40 2.59 -0.54 10.96
C VAL A 40 1.17 -1.03 11.23
N GLN A 41 0.18 -0.35 10.65
CA GLN A 41 -1.24 -0.65 10.84
C GLN A 41 -2.03 -0.47 9.53
N ASP A 42 -3.30 -0.88 9.57
CA ASP A 42 -4.27 -0.54 8.54
C ASP A 42 -4.47 0.99 8.41
N ALA A 43 -4.62 1.47 7.17
CA ALA A 43 -4.95 2.87 6.85
C ALA A 43 -6.48 3.09 6.83
N ALA A 44 -7.11 3.15 8.00
CA ALA A 44 -8.57 3.17 8.14
C ALA A 44 -9.19 4.57 8.14
N GLU A 45 -8.52 5.52 8.78
CA GLU A 45 -9.05 6.85 9.04
C GLU A 45 -8.95 7.73 7.78
N LYS A 46 -10.01 8.49 7.47
CA LYS A 46 -10.09 9.26 6.22
C LYS A 46 -9.02 10.35 6.11
N ASP A 47 -8.69 11.01 7.22
CA ASP A 47 -7.64 12.04 7.27
C ASP A 47 -6.25 11.42 7.06
N VAL A 48 -6.01 10.23 7.62
CA VAL A 48 -4.80 9.42 7.35
C VAL A 48 -4.74 9.03 5.87
N GLN A 49 -5.85 8.60 5.27
CA GLN A 49 -5.91 8.23 3.85
C GLN A 49 -5.54 9.41 2.94
N GLU A 50 -6.09 10.60 3.17
CA GLU A 50 -5.71 11.79 2.38
C GLU A 50 -4.26 12.22 2.66
N ALA A 51 -3.75 12.07 3.88
CA ALA A 51 -2.35 12.29 4.18
C ALA A 51 -1.43 11.29 3.45
N ILE A 52 -1.86 10.04 3.26
CA ILE A 52 -1.17 9.04 2.43
C ILE A 52 -1.20 9.46 0.96
N ILE A 53 -2.35 9.89 0.42
CA ILE A 53 -2.42 10.38 -0.97
C ILE A 53 -1.45 11.53 -1.19
N LYS A 54 -1.37 12.46 -0.24
CA LYS A 54 -0.39 13.56 -0.27
C LYS A 54 1.05 13.03 -0.22
N HIS A 55 1.37 12.14 0.71
CA HIS A 55 2.69 11.51 0.81
C HIS A 55 3.09 10.81 -0.49
N MET A 56 2.20 10.01 -1.08
CA MET A 56 2.44 9.33 -2.36
C MET A 56 2.63 10.32 -3.51
N THR A 57 1.82 11.38 -3.57
CA THR A 57 1.94 12.42 -4.59
C THR A 57 3.26 13.19 -4.50
N ASP A 58 3.68 13.52 -3.27
CA ASP A 58 4.83 14.38 -3.04
C ASP A 58 6.16 13.63 -3.07
N ILE A 59 6.18 12.37 -2.62
CA ILE A 59 7.41 11.59 -2.47
C ILE A 59 7.48 10.46 -3.49
N PHE A 60 6.45 9.61 -3.56
CA PHE A 60 6.50 8.42 -4.42
C PHE A 60 6.60 8.77 -5.90
N LEU A 61 5.79 9.72 -6.39
CA LEU A 61 5.83 10.10 -7.81
C LEU A 61 7.13 10.78 -8.23
N GLU A 62 7.86 11.40 -7.30
CA GLU A 62 9.15 12.03 -7.57
C GLU A 62 10.30 11.01 -7.57
N ASP A 63 10.23 10.01 -6.70
CA ASP A 63 11.33 9.07 -6.48
C ASP A 63 11.19 7.74 -7.23
N GLU A 64 9.97 7.29 -7.54
CA GLU A 64 9.74 6.02 -8.22
C GLU A 64 10.20 6.11 -9.69
N PRO A 65 11.07 5.20 -10.17
CA PRO A 65 11.69 5.31 -11.48
C PRO A 65 10.73 5.47 -12.65
N THR A 66 9.61 4.73 -12.70
CA THR A 66 8.68 4.79 -13.83
C THR A 66 7.88 6.10 -13.84
N CYS A 67 7.38 6.52 -12.67
CA CYS A 67 6.66 7.77 -12.47
C CYS A 67 7.53 8.98 -12.80
N ASN A 68 8.76 9.01 -12.28
CA ASN A 68 9.71 10.10 -12.52
C ASN A 68 10.15 10.16 -13.99
N SER A 69 10.52 9.02 -14.59
CA SER A 69 10.98 8.98 -15.99
C SER A 69 9.91 9.40 -16.99
N LEU A 70 8.63 9.20 -16.65
CA LEU A 70 7.48 9.63 -17.45
C LEU A 70 6.96 11.02 -17.07
N ASN A 71 7.59 11.68 -16.08
CA ASN A 71 7.15 12.95 -15.53
C ASN A 71 5.66 12.96 -15.15
N LEU A 72 5.19 11.84 -14.57
CA LEU A 72 3.76 11.60 -14.31
C LEU A 72 3.13 12.72 -13.48
N LYS A 73 3.88 13.23 -12.49
CA LYS A 73 3.41 14.32 -11.62
C LYS A 73 3.06 15.61 -12.36
N SER A 74 3.69 15.86 -13.51
CA SER A 74 3.42 17.04 -14.36
C SER A 74 2.32 16.81 -15.39
N ASP A 75 1.91 15.57 -15.62
CA ASP A 75 0.73 15.23 -16.43
C ASP A 75 -0.52 15.28 -15.54
N ALA A 76 -1.31 16.35 -15.70
CA ALA A 76 -2.48 16.60 -14.87
C ALA A 76 -3.54 15.49 -14.94
N GLU A 77 -3.74 14.87 -16.10
CA GLU A 77 -4.72 13.78 -16.28
C GLU A 77 -4.19 12.52 -15.57
N SER A 78 -2.92 12.17 -15.80
CA SER A 78 -2.28 11.02 -15.14
C SER A 78 -2.21 11.17 -13.63
N LEU A 79 -1.87 12.35 -13.13
CA LEU A 79 -1.84 12.64 -11.70
C LEU A 79 -3.22 12.46 -11.06
N ARG A 80 -4.26 13.02 -11.68
CA ARG A 80 -5.65 12.89 -11.21
C ARG A 80 -6.08 11.43 -11.17
N GLU A 81 -5.88 10.68 -12.25
CA GLU A 81 -6.27 9.27 -12.34
C GLU A 81 -5.48 8.39 -11.36
N THR A 82 -4.18 8.67 -11.16
CA THR A 82 -3.35 7.94 -10.17
C THR A 82 -3.87 8.15 -8.75
N GLN A 83 -4.23 9.38 -8.39
CA GLN A 83 -4.82 9.67 -7.08
C GLN A 83 -6.21 9.04 -6.92
N GLU A 84 -7.01 8.96 -7.99
CA GLU A 84 -8.30 8.27 -7.97
C GLU A 84 -8.14 6.76 -7.79
N ILE A 85 -7.18 6.14 -8.47
CA ILE A 85 -6.80 4.74 -8.26
C ILE A 85 -6.44 4.52 -6.80
N TRP A 86 -5.50 5.29 -6.24
CA TRP A 86 -5.12 5.14 -4.83
C TRP A 86 -6.28 5.32 -3.86
N ARG A 87 -7.19 6.28 -4.10
CA ARG A 87 -8.40 6.44 -3.29
C ARG A 87 -9.31 5.22 -3.38
N HIS A 88 -9.46 4.65 -4.57
CA HIS A 88 -10.21 3.42 -4.75
C HIS A 88 -9.58 2.25 -3.99
N LEU A 89 -8.24 2.13 -3.94
CA LEU A 89 -7.60 1.00 -3.24
C LEU A 89 -7.92 0.96 -1.73
N PHE A 90 -8.31 2.06 -1.10
CA PHE A 90 -8.75 2.06 0.29
C PHE A 90 -10.06 1.28 0.52
N THR A 91 -10.89 1.06 -0.51
CA THR A 91 -12.13 0.25 -0.38
C THR A 91 -11.82 -1.22 -0.10
N HIS A 92 -10.64 -1.70 -0.50
CA HIS A 92 -10.17 -3.05 -0.18
C HIS A 92 -9.75 -3.19 1.28
N GLN A 93 -9.64 -2.10 2.06
CA GLN A 93 -9.23 -2.16 3.47
C GLN A 93 -7.93 -2.95 3.69
N CYS A 94 -7.00 -2.86 2.74
CA CYS A 94 -5.71 -3.56 2.79
C CYS A 94 -4.51 -2.62 2.86
N ALA A 95 -4.67 -1.33 2.52
CA ALA A 95 -3.57 -0.38 2.53
C ALA A 95 -2.94 -0.28 3.93
N LEU A 96 -1.60 -0.24 3.97
CA LEU A 96 -0.81 -0.19 5.19
C LEU A 96 -0.10 1.15 5.33
N VAL A 97 -0.01 1.61 6.58
CA VAL A 97 0.69 2.84 6.95
C VAL A 97 1.60 2.60 8.14
N CYS A 98 2.77 3.22 8.10
CA CYS A 98 3.72 3.27 9.20
C CYS A 98 3.69 4.65 9.86
N PHE A 99 3.64 4.65 11.18
CA PHE A 99 3.75 5.84 12.02
C PHE A 99 4.92 5.70 12.98
N GLU A 100 5.41 6.83 13.49
CA GLU A 100 6.28 6.88 14.65
C GLU A 100 5.46 7.08 15.93
N GLU A 101 5.84 6.38 16.99
CA GLU A 101 5.25 6.49 18.33
C GLU A 101 6.19 7.31 19.25
N ASN A 102 5.59 8.22 20.03
CA ASN A 102 6.23 8.84 21.19
C ASN A 102 6.39 7.82 22.33
N ASP A 103 7.16 8.18 23.36
CA ASP A 103 7.40 7.29 24.50
C ASP A 103 6.15 6.94 25.31
N ASP A 104 5.13 7.79 25.27
CA ASP A 104 3.82 7.55 25.89
C ASP A 104 2.86 6.73 25.00
N GLY A 105 3.30 6.31 23.82
CA GLY A 105 2.51 5.54 22.85
C GLY A 105 1.59 6.38 21.95
N THR A 106 1.58 7.70 22.09
CA THR A 106 0.90 8.60 21.16
C THR A 106 1.65 8.67 19.83
N LEU A 107 0.98 9.09 18.75
CA LEU A 107 1.62 9.22 17.44
C LEU A 107 2.29 10.58 17.27
N VAL A 108 3.44 10.60 16.60
CA VAL A 108 4.01 11.85 16.07
C VAL A 108 3.06 12.39 15.00
N THR A 109 2.62 13.64 15.16
CA THR A 109 1.68 14.29 14.24
C THR A 109 2.37 15.25 13.28
N ILE A 110 1.66 15.61 12.21
CA ILE A 110 2.07 16.70 11.33
C ILE A 110 2.02 18.01 12.14
N PRO A 111 3.08 18.85 12.11
CA PRO A 111 3.09 20.10 12.86
C PRO A 111 1.86 20.97 12.59
N GLY A 112 1.15 21.34 13.65
CA GLY A 112 -0.06 22.17 13.58
C GLY A 112 -1.35 21.40 13.27
N THR A 113 -1.33 20.07 13.26
CA THR A 113 -2.54 19.24 13.11
C THR A 113 -2.54 18.05 14.10
N ASP A 114 -3.70 17.42 14.25
CA ASP A 114 -3.87 16.16 15.00
C ASP A 114 -3.66 14.91 14.11
N THR A 115 -3.36 15.10 12.83
CA THR A 115 -3.17 13.99 11.88
C THR A 115 -1.78 13.39 12.05
N PRO A 116 -1.65 12.05 12.22
CA PRO A 116 -0.36 11.39 12.29
C PRO A 116 0.54 11.65 11.08
N TYR A 117 1.84 11.78 11.31
CA TYR A 117 2.82 11.95 10.25
C TYR A 117 3.08 10.62 9.52
N ILE A 118 2.94 10.60 8.19
CA ILE A 118 3.16 9.40 7.37
C ILE A 118 4.66 9.12 7.24
N VAL A 119 5.16 8.13 8.00
CA VAL A 119 6.56 7.66 7.91
C VAL A 119 6.79 6.82 6.67
N GLY A 120 5.80 6.01 6.31
CA GLY A 120 5.77 5.24 5.07
C GLY A 120 4.43 4.56 4.88
N CYS A 121 4.17 4.04 3.69
CA CYS A 121 2.92 3.36 3.38
C CYS A 121 3.09 2.36 2.23
N ASN A 122 2.14 1.44 2.10
CA ASN A 122 2.01 0.56 0.95
C ASN A 122 0.55 0.46 0.51
N MET A 123 0.29 0.90 -0.71
CA MET A 123 -1.04 0.89 -1.33
C MET A 123 -1.31 -0.50 -1.89
N THR A 124 -2.01 -1.35 -1.14
CA THR A 124 -2.28 -2.74 -1.54
C THR A 124 -3.74 -2.98 -1.83
N PHE A 125 -4.01 -3.94 -2.71
CA PHE A 125 -5.35 -4.34 -3.12
C PHE A 125 -5.39 -5.82 -3.46
N VAL A 126 -6.58 -6.41 -3.48
CA VAL A 126 -6.78 -7.80 -3.91
C VAL A 126 -7.19 -7.79 -5.36
N SER A 127 -6.43 -8.50 -6.20
CA SER A 127 -6.75 -8.71 -7.61
C SER A 127 -7.31 -10.11 -7.82
N HIS A 128 -8.25 -10.22 -8.75
CA HIS A 128 -8.86 -11.49 -9.14
C HIS A 128 -8.36 -12.01 -10.48
N LYS A 129 -8.36 -13.33 -10.61
CA LYS A 129 -8.09 -13.99 -11.89
C LYS A 129 -9.07 -13.51 -12.96
N GLY A 130 -8.53 -12.96 -14.05
CA GLY A 130 -9.31 -12.45 -15.19
C GLY A 130 -9.87 -11.04 -15.01
N GLU A 131 -9.59 -10.39 -13.88
CA GLU A 131 -9.84 -8.97 -13.70
C GLU A 131 -8.98 -8.16 -14.68
N LYS A 132 -9.53 -7.07 -15.20
CA LYS A 132 -8.83 -6.17 -16.13
C LYS A 132 -8.49 -4.89 -15.40
N ASN A 133 -7.29 -4.38 -15.65
CA ASN A 133 -6.91 -3.06 -15.19
C ASN A 133 -7.89 -1.99 -15.71
N PRO A 134 -8.16 -0.95 -14.92
CA PRO A 134 -8.95 0.18 -15.36
C PRO A 134 -8.27 0.84 -16.56
N LYS A 135 -9.08 1.29 -17.53
CA LYS A 135 -8.56 2.11 -18.63
C LYS A 135 -8.31 3.52 -18.12
N THR A 136 -7.12 4.01 -18.34
CA THR A 136 -6.70 5.37 -18.03
C THR A 136 -6.64 6.21 -19.31
N LYS A 137 -6.69 7.54 -19.16
CA LYS A 137 -6.60 8.52 -20.24
C LYS A 137 -5.29 9.29 -20.23
N GLY A 138 -4.68 9.48 -19.07
CA GLY A 138 -3.39 10.14 -18.95
C GLY A 138 -2.28 9.32 -19.62
N ASP A 139 -1.37 9.99 -20.35
CA ASP A 139 -0.35 9.30 -21.14
C ASP A 139 0.64 8.55 -20.23
N ALA A 140 1.14 9.24 -19.19
CA ALA A 140 2.13 8.67 -18.28
C ALA A 140 1.56 7.46 -17.52
N ILE A 141 0.37 7.58 -16.91
CA ILE A 141 -0.22 6.47 -16.16
C ILE A 141 -0.61 5.30 -17.08
N SER A 142 -1.09 5.56 -18.30
CA SER A 142 -1.44 4.49 -19.25
C SER A 142 -0.21 3.67 -19.62
N ARG A 143 0.92 4.32 -19.87
CA ARG A 143 2.19 3.63 -20.17
C ARG A 143 2.72 2.82 -18.98
N ILE A 144 2.53 3.29 -17.75
CA ILE A 144 2.87 2.52 -16.54
C ILE A 144 1.98 1.28 -16.43
N CYS A 145 0.66 1.44 -16.57
CA CYS A 145 -0.29 0.34 -16.53
C CYS A 145 0.01 -0.72 -17.61
N GLU A 146 0.30 -0.29 -18.84
CA GLU A 146 0.69 -1.18 -19.94
C GLU A 146 2.00 -1.93 -19.65
N ALA A 147 3.00 -1.26 -19.08
CA ALA A 147 4.24 -1.90 -18.67
C ALA A 147 4.02 -2.93 -17.55
N MET A 148 3.18 -2.62 -16.57
CA MET A 148 2.80 -3.54 -15.49
C MET A 148 2.05 -4.76 -16.04
N ASP A 149 1.10 -4.55 -16.97
CA ASP A 149 0.37 -5.62 -17.65
C ASP A 149 1.30 -6.52 -18.47
N TYR A 150 2.24 -5.94 -19.19
CA TYR A 150 3.24 -6.69 -19.94
C TYR A 150 4.07 -7.59 -19.01
N VAL A 151 4.58 -7.06 -17.91
CA VAL A 151 5.34 -7.84 -16.91
C VAL A 151 4.45 -8.93 -16.29
N ALA A 152 3.22 -8.60 -15.90
CA ALA A 152 2.27 -9.56 -15.33
C ALA A 152 1.89 -10.68 -16.32
N SER A 153 1.91 -10.41 -17.62
CA SER A 153 1.61 -11.41 -18.66
C SER A 153 2.72 -12.47 -18.86
N SER A 154 3.93 -12.22 -18.34
CA SER A 154 5.07 -13.14 -18.50
C SER A 154 4.89 -14.48 -17.78
N ILE A 155 4.04 -14.52 -16.75
CA ILE A 155 3.70 -15.72 -15.99
C ILE A 155 2.25 -15.66 -15.52
N ASP A 156 1.49 -16.73 -15.76
CA ASP A 156 0.17 -16.89 -15.14
C ASP A 156 0.36 -17.17 -13.63
N THR A 157 0.47 -16.09 -12.85
CA THR A 157 0.72 -16.13 -11.40
C THR A 157 -0.40 -16.88 -10.66
N TYR A 158 -1.64 -16.74 -11.14
CA TYR A 158 -2.80 -17.44 -10.60
C TYR A 158 -2.67 -18.96 -10.82
N ALA A 159 -2.34 -19.40 -12.03
CA ALA A 159 -2.12 -20.82 -12.32
C ALA A 159 -0.87 -21.36 -11.61
N HIS A 160 0.20 -20.58 -11.52
CA HIS A 160 1.44 -20.97 -10.87
C HIS A 160 1.23 -21.32 -9.38
N TYR A 161 0.46 -20.50 -8.66
CA TYR A 161 0.16 -20.74 -7.24
C TYR A 161 -1.15 -21.49 -6.99
N GLY A 162 -1.95 -21.77 -8.03
CA GLY A 162 -3.24 -22.45 -7.89
C GLY A 162 -4.28 -21.62 -7.11
N VAL A 163 -4.24 -20.29 -7.24
CA VAL A 163 -5.12 -19.35 -6.52
C VAL A 163 -5.96 -18.52 -7.51
N ASN A 164 -7.07 -17.96 -7.03
CA ASN A 164 -7.92 -17.05 -7.80
C ASN A 164 -7.77 -15.58 -7.38
N GLU A 165 -7.03 -15.33 -6.29
CA GLU A 165 -6.89 -14.02 -5.67
C GLU A 165 -5.43 -13.80 -5.26
N LEU A 166 -4.95 -12.58 -5.46
CA LEU A 166 -3.59 -12.18 -5.11
C LEU A 166 -3.62 -10.81 -4.43
N LEU A 167 -2.89 -10.66 -3.33
CA LEU A 167 -2.66 -9.36 -2.71
C LEU A 167 -1.55 -8.63 -3.49
N TYR A 168 -1.93 -7.68 -4.35
CA TYR A 168 -1.02 -6.82 -5.12
C TYR A 168 -0.75 -5.49 -4.42
N ALA A 169 0.14 -4.69 -5.02
CA ALA A 169 0.44 -3.33 -4.58
C ALA A 169 0.56 -2.37 -5.76
N PHE A 170 0.16 -1.13 -5.52
CA PHE A 170 0.28 0.01 -6.43
C PHE A 170 1.06 1.15 -5.74
N GLY A 171 2.28 0.80 -5.30
CA GLY A 171 3.23 1.73 -4.70
C GLY A 171 3.54 1.45 -3.22
N LEU A 172 4.82 1.58 -2.89
CA LEU A 172 5.35 1.58 -1.53
C LEU A 172 6.27 2.80 -1.41
N SER A 173 6.04 3.62 -0.39
CA SER A 173 6.81 4.83 -0.17
C SER A 173 7.27 4.93 1.27
N VAL A 174 8.47 5.47 1.46
CA VAL A 174 9.06 5.78 2.76
C VAL A 174 9.57 7.20 2.68
N ASP A 175 9.23 8.00 3.69
CA ASP A 175 9.69 9.38 3.79
C ASP A 175 11.23 9.42 3.81
N PRO A 176 11.87 10.31 3.02
CA PRO A 176 13.33 10.40 2.96
C PRO A 176 14.01 10.55 4.32
N ALA A 177 13.39 11.19 5.31
CA ALA A 177 13.92 11.33 6.66
C ALA A 177 14.05 9.99 7.40
N TYR A 178 13.29 8.97 7.00
CA TYR A 178 13.20 7.66 7.65
C TYR A 178 13.84 6.53 6.83
N ARG A 179 14.32 6.81 5.61
CA ARG A 179 15.09 5.85 4.81
C ARG A 179 16.36 5.42 5.54
N GLY A 180 16.72 4.15 5.39
CA GLY A 180 17.83 3.53 6.11
C GLY A 180 17.47 2.97 7.50
N MET A 181 16.25 3.25 8.01
CA MET A 181 15.76 2.73 9.31
C MET A 181 14.91 1.45 9.18
N GLY A 182 14.97 0.75 8.04
CA GLY A 182 14.24 -0.52 7.86
C GLY A 182 12.70 -0.41 7.66
N VAL A 183 12.12 0.80 7.64
CA VAL A 183 10.66 1.02 7.55
C VAL A 183 9.99 0.24 6.41
N GLY A 184 10.52 0.32 5.18
CA GLY A 184 9.93 -0.36 4.02
C GLY A 184 9.91 -1.88 4.18
N MET A 185 10.93 -2.45 4.82
CA MET A 185 10.99 -3.88 5.12
C MET A 185 9.91 -4.28 6.14
N GLU A 186 9.73 -3.51 7.21
CA GLU A 186 8.70 -3.81 8.20
C GLU A 186 7.28 -3.63 7.67
N ILE A 187 7.06 -2.71 6.73
CA ILE A 187 5.79 -2.60 5.99
C ILE A 187 5.53 -3.88 5.16
N LEU A 188 6.54 -4.39 4.45
CA LEU A 188 6.38 -5.62 3.66
C LEU A 188 6.14 -6.86 4.53
N LYS A 189 6.79 -6.95 5.70
CA LYS A 189 6.52 -8.03 6.65
C LYS A 189 5.11 -7.92 7.24
N ALA A 190 4.65 -6.70 7.56
CA ALA A 190 3.27 -6.46 7.99
C ALA A 190 2.26 -6.83 6.90
N ARG A 191 2.57 -6.57 5.61
CA ARG A 191 1.75 -7.00 4.48
C ARG A 191 1.62 -8.53 4.42
N ASN A 192 2.70 -9.26 4.68
CA ASN A 192 2.64 -10.72 4.75
C ASN A 192 1.76 -11.19 5.93
N ASP A 193 1.94 -10.59 7.11
CA ASP A 193 1.15 -10.92 8.31
C ASP A 193 -0.35 -10.64 8.10
N MET A 194 -0.69 -9.50 7.51
CA MET A 194 -2.06 -9.16 7.10
C MET A 194 -2.58 -10.15 6.06
N GLY A 195 -1.82 -10.39 4.98
CA GLY A 195 -2.20 -11.27 3.88
C GLY A 195 -2.56 -12.68 4.34
N MET A 196 -1.79 -13.25 5.27
CA MET A 196 -2.09 -14.56 5.88
C MET A 196 -3.40 -14.57 6.67
N LYS A 197 -3.79 -13.44 7.28
CA LYS A 197 -5.01 -13.34 8.09
C LYS A 197 -6.27 -13.08 7.25
N VAL A 198 -6.14 -12.29 6.18
CA VAL A 198 -7.28 -11.90 5.33
C VAL A 198 -7.53 -12.88 4.18
N SER A 199 -6.59 -13.79 3.90
CA SER A 199 -6.75 -14.80 2.85
C SER A 199 -7.48 -16.04 3.34
N ASP A 200 -8.42 -16.53 2.54
CA ASP A 200 -9.11 -17.80 2.78
C ASP A 200 -8.24 -19.03 2.47
N TYR A 201 -7.18 -18.87 1.67
CA TYR A 201 -6.25 -19.96 1.32
C TYR A 201 -5.61 -20.59 2.56
N TYR A 202 -5.18 -19.77 3.52
CA TYR A 202 -4.54 -20.26 4.75
C TYR A 202 -5.52 -20.87 5.75
N LYS A 203 -6.83 -20.61 5.64
CA LYS A 203 -7.84 -21.28 6.46
C LYS A 203 -7.97 -22.76 6.09
N GLY A 204 -7.70 -23.12 4.84
CA GLY A 204 -7.76 -24.50 4.35
C GLY A 204 -6.56 -25.38 4.73
N LEU A 205 -5.42 -24.78 5.10
CA LEU A 205 -4.19 -25.49 5.48
C LEU A 205 -4.05 -25.74 6.99
N ALA A 206 -4.96 -25.17 7.79
CA ALA A 206 -4.95 -25.29 9.25
C ALA A 206 -5.83 -26.44 9.79
N ASN A 207 -6.29 -27.35 8.91
CA ASN A 207 -7.05 -28.55 9.25
C ASN A 207 -6.27 -29.82 8.90
#